data_AF-A0A496U201-F1
#
_entry.id   AF-A0A496U201-F1
#
_cell.length_a   1.000
_cell.length_b   1.000
_cell.length_c   1.000
_cell.angle_alpha   90.00
_cell.angle_beta   90.00
_cell.angle_gamma   90.00
#
_symmetry.space_group_name_H-M   'P 1'
#
loop_
_entity.id
_entity.type
_entity.pdbx_description
1 polymer ?
#
loop_
_entity_poly.entity_id
_entity_poly.type
_entity_poly.pdbx_seq_one_letter_code
_entity_poly.pdbx_strand_id
1 'polypeptide(L)'
;MIKVLVINGSPRMEKGYTALLLDPFIQGMKEAGAEVELFYAHKMEIGHCTGEMYCWYEKPEHVTFRMICRYYIPSCGNVTS
;
A
#
# COMPACT_ATOMS: atom_id res chain seq x y z
N MET A 1 0.22 21.15 -0.20
CA MET A 1 0.27 20.21 0.94
C MET A 1 0.56 18.83 0.37
N ILE A 2 1.64 18.19 0.80
CA ILE A 2 2.02 16.86 0.29
C ILE A 2 1.35 15.80 1.17
N LYS A 3 0.62 14.86 0.56
CA LYS A 3 0.04 13.70 1.25
C LYS A 3 0.86 12.47 0.88
N VAL A 4 1.29 11.71 1.88
CA VAL A 4 2.12 10.53 1.71
C VAL A 4 1.43 9.33 2.34
N LEU A 5 1.25 8.28 1.53
CA LEU A 5 0.80 6.98 1.99
C LEU A 5 2.02 6.08 2.18
N VAL A 6 2.18 5.55 3.39
CA VAL A 6 3.25 4.61 3.73
C VAL A 6 2.63 3.25 4.00
N ILE A 7 3.16 2.21 3.35
CA ILE A 7 2.71 0.83 3.56
C ILE A 7 3.88 0.02 4.10
N ASN A 8 3.77 -0.44 5.35
CA ASN A 8 4.73 -1.34 5.97
C ASN A 8 4.32 -2.79 5.68
N GLY A 9 5.13 -3.48 4.87
CA GLY A 9 4.95 -4.88 4.49
C GLY A 9 5.44 -5.89 5.54
N SER A 10 6.06 -5.45 6.63
CA SER A 10 6.62 -6.36 7.63
C SER A 10 5.52 -7.05 8.43
N PRO A 11 5.54 -8.40 8.56
CA PRO A 11 4.58 -9.10 9.42
C PRO A 11 4.79 -8.79 10.91
N ARG A 12 5.98 -8.29 11.28
CA ARG A 12 6.29 -7.87 12.66
C ARG A 12 5.80 -6.45 12.98
N MET A 13 5.27 -5.74 12.00
CA MET A 13 4.65 -4.41 12.14
C MET A 13 5.55 -3.44 12.93
N GLU A 14 5.01 -2.75 13.94
CA GLU A 14 5.75 -1.82 14.81
C GLU A 14 6.89 -2.47 15.61
N LYS A 15 6.89 -3.80 15.78
CA LYS A 15 7.95 -4.55 16.48
C LYS A 15 9.04 -5.04 15.52
N GLY A 16 8.93 -4.74 14.22
CA GLY A 16 9.86 -5.19 13.20
C GLY A 16 11.03 -4.23 12.97
N TYR A 17 12.14 -4.76 12.43
CA TYR A 17 13.27 -3.94 12.00
C TYR A 17 12.89 -2.88 10.95
N THR A 18 11.87 -3.17 10.13
CA THR A 18 11.35 -2.19 9.17
C THR A 18 10.81 -0.96 9.88
N ALA A 19 10.08 -1.10 10.99
CA ALA A 19 9.57 0.05 11.74
C ALA A 19 10.71 0.90 12.33
N LEU A 20 11.78 0.28 12.82
CA LEU A 20 12.95 1.01 13.34
C LEU A 20 13.57 1.99 12.34
N LEU A 21 13.52 1.67 11.04
CA LEU A 21 13.99 2.56 9.96
C LEU A 21 12.88 3.48 9.44
N LEU A 22 11.65 2.97 9.41
CA LEU A 22 10.51 3.69 8.84
C LEU A 22 10.06 4.85 9.73
N ASP A 23 10.12 4.69 11.05
CA ASP A 23 9.68 5.69 12.02
C ASP A 23 10.46 7.01 11.92
N PRO A 24 11.81 7.03 11.92
CA PRO A 24 12.56 8.27 11.72
C PRO A 24 12.35 8.86 10.32
N PHE A 25 12.11 8.03 9.30
CA PHE A 25 11.81 8.50 7.96
C PHE A 25 10.45 9.22 7.89
N ILE A 26 9.42 8.64 8.49
CA ILE A 26 8.09 9.27 8.64
C ILE A 26 8.20 10.58 9.41
N GLN A 27 9.00 10.59 10.47
CA GLN A 27 9.22 11.80 11.27
C GLN A 27 9.83 12.93 10.41
N GLY A 28 10.87 12.64 9.63
CA GLY A 28 11.46 13.62 8.70
C GLY A 28 10.47 14.12 7.64
N MET A 29 9.57 13.25 7.14
CA MET A 29 8.51 13.66 6.21
C MET A 29 7.51 14.62 6.85
N LYS A 30 7.09 14.35 8.10
CA LYS A 30 6.19 15.23 8.85
C LYS A 30 6.83 16.58 9.14
N GLU A 31 8.11 16.59 9.52
CA GLU A 31 8.90 17.82 9.75
C GLU A 31 9.03 18.67 8.48
N ALA A 32 9.11 18.04 7.31
CA ALA A 32 9.07 18.72 6.01
C ALA A 32 7.67 19.21 5.59
N GLY A 33 6.65 19.04 6.44
CA GLY A 33 5.28 19.50 6.18
C GLY A 33 4.41 18.53 5.37
N ALA A 34 4.78 17.24 5.32
CA ALA A 34 3.95 16.21 4.72
C ALA A 34 2.89 15.68 5.71
N GLU A 35 1.68 15.45 5.21
CA GLU A 35 0.64 14.69 5.89
C GLU A 35 0.86 13.20 5.58
N VAL A 36 1.13 12.39 6.60
CA VAL A 36 1.54 10.98 6.41
C VAL A 36 0.53 10.02 7.03
N GLU A 37 0.01 9.09 6.22
CA GLU A 37 -0.80 7.96 6.65
C GLU A 37 0.02 6.66 6.57
N LEU A 38 0.07 5.89 7.67
CA LEU A 38 0.77 4.62 7.74
C LEU A 38 -0.20 3.44 7.83
N PHE A 39 -0.06 2.50 6.90
CA PHE A 39 -0.78 1.24 6.89
C PHE A 39 0.17 0.05 7.06
N TYR A 40 -0.30 -0.99 7.73
CA TYR A 40 0.41 -2.26 7.83
C TYR A 40 -0.27 -3.27 6.92
N ALA A 41 0.43 -3.79 5.92
CA ALA A 41 -0.11 -4.78 5.00
C ALA A 41 -0.57 -6.05 5.75
N HIS A 42 0.08 -6.37 6.88
CA HIS A 42 -0.30 -7.50 7.73
C HIS A 42 -1.69 -7.36 8.37
N LYS A 43 -2.22 -6.12 8.52
CA LYS A 43 -3.56 -5.86 9.05
C LYS A 43 -4.63 -5.74 7.95
N MET A 44 -4.23 -5.79 6.68
CA MET A 44 -5.13 -5.64 5.53
C MET A 44 -5.71 -6.99 5.14
N GLU A 45 -6.98 -7.00 4.75
CA GLU A 45 -7.64 -8.18 4.18
C GLU A 45 -7.25 -8.33 2.71
N ILE A 46 -6.05 -8.85 2.47
CA ILE A 46 -5.51 -9.03 1.12
C ILE A 46 -5.85 -10.43 0.63
N GLY A 47 -6.73 -10.51 -0.37
CA GLY A 47 -6.97 -11.76 -1.10
C GLY A 47 -5.70 -12.26 -1.81
N HIS A 48 -5.65 -13.57 -2.08
CA HIS A 48 -4.55 -14.14 -2.84
C HIS A 48 -4.60 -13.69 -4.31
N CYS A 49 -3.44 -13.60 -4.94
CA CYS A 49 -3.35 -13.47 -6.39
C CYS A 49 -3.95 -14.72 -7.04
N THR A 50 -4.88 -14.56 -7.99
CA THR A 50 -5.44 -15.68 -8.77
C THR A 50 -4.49 -16.18 -9.86
N GLY A 51 -3.40 -15.45 -10.13
CA GLY A 51 -2.39 -15.86 -11.11
C GLY A 51 -2.87 -15.87 -12.55
N GLU A 52 -4.06 -15.34 -12.84
CA GLU A 52 -4.72 -15.42 -14.15
C GLU A 52 -4.00 -14.62 -15.24
N MET A 53 -3.00 -13.79 -14.88
CA MET A 53 -2.26 -12.92 -15.81
C MET A 53 -3.18 -12.16 -16.77
N TYR A 54 -4.42 -11.89 -16.34
CA TYR A 54 -5.50 -11.33 -17.18
C TYR A 54 -5.06 -10.06 -17.90
N CYS A 55 -4.27 -9.22 -17.22
CA CYS A 55 -3.76 -7.95 -17.74
C CYS A 55 -2.64 -8.10 -18.77
N TRP A 56 -2.00 -9.27 -18.85
CA TRP A 56 -0.95 -9.54 -19.84
C TRP A 56 -1.53 -10.08 -21.14
N TYR A 57 -2.61 -10.86 -21.08
CA TYR A 57 -3.15 -11.57 -22.24
C TYR A 57 -4.42 -10.97 -22.81
N GLU A 58 -5.33 -10.49 -21.95
CA GLU A 58 -6.64 -9.99 -22.41
C GLU A 58 -6.73 -8.48 -22.48
N LYS A 59 -5.93 -7.75 -21.69
CA LYS A 59 -5.91 -6.28 -21.66
C LYS A 59 -4.49 -5.70 -21.48
N PRO A 60 -3.59 -5.84 -22.48
CA PRO A 60 -2.22 -5.35 -22.39
C PRO A 60 -2.10 -3.82 -22.21
N GLU A 61 -3.14 -3.05 -22.53
CA GLU A 61 -3.23 -1.61 -22.28
C GLU A 61 -3.52 -1.26 -20.79
N HIS A 62 -3.99 -2.23 -20.00
CA HIS A 62 -4.20 -2.09 -18.57
C HIS A 62 -2.95 -2.60 -17.81
N VAL A 63 -2.00 -1.71 -17.52
CA VAL A 63 -0.78 -2.04 -16.74
C VAL A 63 -1.08 -2.29 -15.25
N THR A 64 -2.35 -2.21 -14.83
CA THR A 64 -2.74 -2.62 -13.48
C THR A 64 -2.88 -4.12 -13.47
N PHE A 65 -1.86 -4.82 -12.98
CA PHE A 65 -2.01 -6.18 -12.49
C PHE A 65 -3.31 -6.22 -11.69
N ARG A 66 -4.29 -7.04 -12.10
CA ARG A 66 -5.49 -7.33 -11.30
C ARG A 66 -5.11 -8.24 -10.11
N MET A 67 -4.02 -7.87 -9.44
CA MET A 67 -3.52 -8.38 -8.16
C MET A 67 -3.95 -7.49 -7.01
N ILE A 68 -4.75 -6.45 -7.25
CA ILE A 68 -5.18 -5.57 -6.18
C ILE A 68 -6.36 -6.25 -5.48
N CYS A 69 -6.01 -6.93 -4.38
CA CYS A 69 -6.68 -6.81 -3.09
C CYS A 69 -8.11 -6.25 -3.23
N ARG A 70 -9.12 -7.11 -3.18
CA ARG A 70 -10.52 -6.66 -3.22
C ARG A 70 -10.95 -5.85 -1.98
N TYR A 71 -10.04 -5.40 -1.11
CA TYR A 71 -10.39 -4.70 0.12
C TYR A 71 -9.47 -3.51 0.46
N TYR A 72 -10.08 -2.32 0.33
CA TYR A 72 -10.04 -1.17 1.24
C TYR A 72 -8.68 -0.63 1.71
N ILE A 73 -8.12 0.34 0.95
CA ILE A 73 -7.39 1.47 1.55
C ILE A 73 -8.44 2.60 1.69
N PRO A 74 -8.95 2.93 2.89
CA PRO A 74 -10.06 3.87 3.07
C PRO A 74 -9.81 5.27 2.48
N SER A 75 -8.55 5.69 2.33
CA SER A 75 -8.17 7.01 1.80
C SER A 75 -8.01 7.05 0.28
N CYS A 76 -7.93 5.91 -0.39
CA CYS A 76 -8.01 5.82 -1.84
C CYS A 76 -9.44 5.45 -2.21
N GLY A 77 -10.25 6.45 -2.55
CA GLY A 77 -11.67 6.28 -2.90
C GLY A 77 -11.90 5.16 -3.91
N ASN A 78 -13.12 4.61 -3.87
CA ASN A 78 -13.60 3.55 -4.75
C ASN A 78 -13.08 3.70 -6.19
N VAL A 79 -12.08 2.91 -6.56
CA VAL A 79 -11.74 2.68 -7.96
C VAL A 79 -12.74 1.66 -8.49
N THR A 80 -13.98 2.12 -8.67
CA THR A 80 -14.96 1.43 -9.51
C THR A 80 -14.56 1.65 -10.95
N SER A 81 -14.11 0.58 -11.62
CA SER A 81 -14.29 0.44 -13.06
C SER A 81 -15.74 0.11 -13.36
#